data_AF-A0A9E1Q4J3-F1
#
_entry.id   AF-A0A9E1Q4J3-F1
#
_cell.length_a   1.000
_cell.length_b   1.000
_cell.length_c   1.000
_cell.angle_alpha   90.00
_cell.angle_beta   90.00
_cell.angle_gamma   90.00
#
_symmetry.space_group_name_H-M   'P 1'
#
loop_
_entity.id
_entity.type
_entity.pdbx_description
1 polymer ?
#
loop_
_entity_poly.entity_id
_entity_poly.type
_entity_poly.pdbx_seq_one_letter_code
_entity_poly.pdbx_strand_id
1 'polypeptide(L)'
;MIKWKWCIVEGVLLFVLGILAISHPQEAALTIVDLLGWLLLLLGCFALVGGITAQAGPRVPSALAGGVIACICGLLLLLLPGVAIATTTIVVAIFFL
;
A
#
# COMPACT_ATOMS: atom_id res chain seq x y z
N MET A 1 19.40 -16.51 -10.21
CA MET A 1 18.99 -17.42 -11.30
C MET A 1 17.66 -18.06 -10.91
N ILE A 2 16.54 -17.43 -11.26
CA ILE A 2 15.21 -17.99 -10.97
C ILE A 2 15.09 -19.32 -11.71
N LYS A 3 14.88 -20.39 -10.97
CA LYS A 3 14.70 -21.72 -11.57
C LYS A 3 13.38 -21.68 -12.33
N TRP A 4 13.39 -21.94 -13.63
CA TRP A 4 12.22 -21.86 -14.53
C TRP A 4 10.95 -22.53 -13.98
N LYS A 5 11.11 -23.61 -13.21
CA LYS A 5 10.03 -24.29 -12.47
C LYS A 5 9.29 -23.38 -11.48
N TRP A 6 9.99 -22.47 -10.80
CA TRP A 6 9.41 -21.53 -9.84
C TRP A 6 8.55 -20.46 -10.52
N CYS A 7 8.99 -20.01 -11.71
CA CYS A 7 8.23 -19.06 -12.52
C CYS A 7 6.86 -19.62 -12.93
N ILE A 8 6.80 -20.91 -13.27
CA ILE A 8 5.53 -21.58 -13.60
C ILE A 8 4.62 -21.66 -12.37
N VAL A 9 5.17 -22.00 -11.19
CA VAL A 9 4.40 -22.06 -9.94
C VAL A 9 3.84 -20.69 -9.56
N GLU A 10 4.65 -19.64 -9.65
CA GLU A 10 4.23 -18.27 -9.37
C GLU A 10 3.15 -17.81 -10.35
N GLY A 11 3.30 -18.09 -11.64
CA GLY A 11 2.31 -17.76 -12.65
C GLY A 11 0.95 -18.45 -12.41
N VAL A 12 0.96 -19.75 -12.08
CA VAL A 12 -0.26 -20.49 -11.74
C VAL A 12 -0.89 -19.94 -10.46
N LEU A 13 -0.08 -19.61 -9.45
CA LEU A 13 -0.58 -19.02 -8.21
C LEU A 13 -1.25 -17.67 -8.45
N LEU A 14 -0.61 -16.77 -9.21
CA LEU A 14 -1.16 -15.47 -9.58
C LEU A 14 -2.45 -15.61 -10.39
N PHE A 15 -2.53 -16.60 -11.29
CA PHE A 15 -3.72 -16.87 -12.07
C PHE A 15 -4.91 -17.27 -11.18
N VAL A 16 -4.68 -18.19 -10.23
CA VAL A 16 -5.71 -18.62 -9.27
C VAL A 16 -6.13 -17.47 -8.37
N LEU A 17 -5.18 -16.69 -7.86
CA LEU A 17 -5.46 -15.48 -7.06
C LEU A 17 -6.27 -14.46 -7.87
N GLY A 18 -6.00 -14.30 -9.18
CA GLY A 18 -6.77 -13.44 -10.07
C GLY A 18 -8.22 -13.89 -10.22
N ILE A 19 -8.46 -15.20 -10.38
CA ILE A 19 -9.83 -15.75 -10.44
C ILE A 19 -10.56 -15.52 -9.11
N LEU A 20 -9.87 -15.74 -7.98
CA LEU A 20 -10.40 -15.47 -6.64
C LEU A 20 -10.76 -13.98 -6.48
N ALA A 21 -9.90 -13.08 -6.96
CA ALA A 21 -10.14 -11.64 -6.89
C ALA A 21 -11.37 -11.21 -7.70
N ILE A 22 -11.61 -11.81 -8.87
CA ILE A 22 -12.78 -11.51 -9.70
C ILE A 22 -14.07 -12.06 -9.07
N SER A 23 -14.01 -13.26 -8.48
CA SER A 23 -15.18 -13.89 -7.85
C SER A 23 -15.60 -13.21 -6.54
N HIS A 24 -14.65 -12.67 -5.78
CA HIS A 24 -14.89 -12.00 -4.49
C HIS A 24 -14.27 -10.58 -4.49
N PRO A 25 -14.87 -9.62 -5.21
CA PRO A 25 -14.29 -8.30 -5.41
C PRO A 25 -14.15 -7.49 -4.11
N GLN A 26 -15.04 -7.71 -3.14
CA GLN A 26 -14.98 -7.01 -1.84
C GLN A 26 -13.75 -7.44 -1.03
N GLU A 27 -13.52 -8.74 -0.88
CA GLU A 27 -12.36 -9.28 -0.17
C GLU A 27 -11.04 -8.89 -0.85
N ALA A 28 -11.02 -8.89 -2.19
CA ALA A 28 -9.88 -8.43 -2.97
C ALA A 28 -9.56 -6.95 -2.71
N ALA A 29 -10.58 -6.09 -2.66
CA ALA A 29 -10.40 -4.68 -2.36
C ALA A 29 -9.85 -4.45 -0.94
N LEU A 30 -10.39 -5.18 0.05
CA LEU A 30 -9.93 -5.10 1.44
C LEU A 30 -8.46 -5.52 1.57
N THR A 31 -8.08 -6.64 0.96
CA THR A 31 -6.68 -7.12 1.00
C THR A 31 -5.70 -6.17 0.30
N ILE A 32 -6.10 -5.52 -0.80
CA ILE A 32 -5.27 -4.51 -1.47
C ILE A 32 -5.06 -3.29 -0.55
N VAL A 33 -6.13 -2.81 0.10
CA VAL A 33 -6.04 -1.66 1.02
C VAL A 33 -5.18 -1.98 2.23
N ASP A 34 -5.32 -3.18 2.80
CA ASP A 34 -4.49 -3.65 3.91
C ASP A 34 -3.00 -3.69 3.52
N LEU A 35 -2.70 -4.27 2.34
CA LEU A 35 -1.35 -4.29 1.78
C LEU A 35 -0.78 -2.88 1.61
N LEU A 36 -1.59 -1.94 1.09
CA LEU A 36 -1.18 -0.55 0.90
C LEU A 36 -0.94 0.15 2.24
N GLY A 37 -1.76 -0.11 3.25
CA GLY A 37 -1.62 0.41 4.61
C GLY A 37 -0.30 -0.03 5.26
N TRP A 38 0.02 -1.32 5.18
CA TRP A 38 1.31 -1.85 5.64
C TRP A 38 2.50 -1.25 4.89
N LEU A 39 2.39 -1.12 3.57
CA LEU A 39 3.44 -0.51 2.75
C LEU A 39 3.71 0.95 3.17
N LEU A 40 2.65 1.74 3.37
CA LEU A 40 2.72 3.12 3.85
C LEU A 40 3.35 3.22 5.24
N LEU A 41 2.98 2.32 6.16
CA LEU A 41 3.59 2.26 7.50
C LEU A 41 5.09 1.96 7.42
N LEU A 42 5.50 0.98 6.62
CA LEU A 42 6.91 0.62 6.47
C LEU A 42 7.70 1.78 5.86
N LEU A 43 7.21 2.37 4.77
CA LEU A 43 7.83 3.52 4.12
C LEU A 43 7.92 4.72 5.07
N GLY A 44 6.85 5.01 5.82
CA GLY A 44 6.82 6.08 6.82
C GLY A 44 7.85 5.85 7.92
N CYS A 45 7.94 4.62 8.43
CA CYS A 45 8.93 4.24 9.43
C CYS A 45 10.36 4.40 8.91
N PHE A 46 10.66 3.93 7.69
CA PHE A 46 11.97 4.15 7.06
C PHE A 46 12.28 5.63 6.85
N ALA A 47 11.30 6.44 6.45
CA ALA A 47 11.48 7.88 6.28
C ALA A 47 11.75 8.60 7.61
N LEU A 48 11.09 8.19 8.69
CA LEU A 48 11.34 8.71 10.05
C LEU A 48 12.74 8.32 10.53
N VAL A 49 13.10 7.04 10.43
CA VAL A 49 14.43 6.54 10.81
C VAL A 49 15.53 7.20 9.97
N GLY A 50 15.33 7.35 8.67
CA GLY A 50 16.24 8.07 7.79
C GLY A 50 16.34 9.57 8.12
N GLY A 51 15.23 10.20 8.50
CA GLY A 51 15.19 11.60 8.89
C GLY A 51 15.92 11.90 10.21
N ILE A 52 15.80 11.02 11.21
CA ILE A 52 16.50 11.18 12.50
C ILE A 52 17.99 10.83 12.41
N THR A 53 18.38 9.92 11.50
CA THR A 53 19.78 9.50 11.33
C THR A 53 20.55 10.38 10.34
N ALA A 54 19.87 11.15 9.50
CA ALA A 54 20.49 12.08 8.58
C ALA A 54 21.12 13.27 9.34
N GLN A 55 22.43 13.46 9.13
CA GLN A 55 23.13 14.68 9.56
C GLN A 55 22.49 15.88 8.84
N ALA A 56 22.15 16.92 9.61
CA ALA A 56 21.29 18.04 9.22
C ALA A 56 21.51 18.51 7.76
N GLY A 57 20.52 18.27 6.90
CA GLY A 57 20.48 18.75 5.52
C GLY A 57 19.09 19.33 5.16
N PRO A 58 18.97 20.12 4.08
CA PRO A 58 17.73 20.84 3.74
C PRO A 58 16.49 19.95 3.56
N ARG A 59 16.69 18.65 3.29
CA ARG A 59 15.63 17.65 3.06
C ARG A 59 15.15 16.94 4.33
N VAL A 60 15.84 17.11 5.45
CA VAL A 60 15.50 16.47 6.74
C VAL A 60 14.09 16.80 7.24
N PRO A 61 13.64 18.07 7.29
CA PRO A 61 12.30 18.40 7.77
C PRO A 61 11.20 17.85 6.86
N SER A 62 11.40 17.85 5.54
CA SER A 62 10.44 17.26 4.59
C SER A 62 10.35 15.74 4.70
N ALA A 63 11.46 15.06 5.01
CA ALA A 63 11.48 13.61 5.20
C ALA A 63 10.75 13.20 6.49
N LEU A 64 10.95 13.94 7.59
CA LEU A 64 10.24 13.74 8.85
C LEU A 64 8.73 13.98 8.69
N ALA A 65 8.34 15.12 8.10
CA ALA A 65 6.93 15.44 7.87
C ALA A 65 6.26 14.38 6.97
N GLY A 66 6.91 14.01 5.87
CA GLY A 66 6.42 12.96 4.97
C GLY A 66 6.31 11.59 5.66
N GLY A 67 7.27 11.25 6.51
CA GLY A 67 7.26 10.00 7.29
C GLY A 67 6.11 9.95 8.30
N VAL A 68 5.85 11.03 9.04
CA VAL A 68 4.70 11.12 9.96
C VAL A 68 3.39 10.99 9.19
N ILE A 69 3.22 11.73 8.09
CA ILE A 69 2.01 11.69 7.28
C ILE A 69 1.79 10.28 6.70
N ALA A 70 2.83 9.65 6.18
CA ALA A 70 2.76 8.29 5.66
C ALA A 70 2.36 7.27 6.74
N CYS A 71 2.91 7.40 7.95
CA CYS A 71 2.50 6.55 9.07
C CYS A 71 1.03 6.76 9.47
N ILE A 72 0.56 8.01 9.54
CA ILE A 72 -0.83 8.32 9.88
C ILE A 72 -1.77 7.78 8.80
N CYS A 73 -1.46 8.00 7.52
CA CYS A 73 -2.24 7.46 6.41
C CYS A 73 -2.24 5.93 6.41
N GLY A 74 -1.09 5.29 6.61
CA GLY A 74 -0.98 3.84 6.68
C GLY A 74 -1.84 3.27 7.81
N LEU A 75 -1.80 3.88 8.99
CA LEU A 75 -2.60 3.47 10.14
C LEU A 75 -4.10 3.69 9.88
N LEU A 76 -4.49 4.81 9.27
CA LEU A 76 -5.88 5.07 8.89
C LEU A 76 -6.40 4.05 7.89
N LEU A 77 -5.59 3.65 6.89
CA LEU A 77 -5.96 2.60 5.93
C LEU A 77 -6.21 1.26 6.61
N LEU A 78 -5.39 0.90 7.60
CA LEU A 78 -5.50 -0.36 8.33
C LEU A 78 -6.69 -0.37 9.30
N LEU A 79 -6.97 0.75 9.95
CA LEU A 79 -8.08 0.86 10.92
C LEU A 79 -9.44 1.02 10.24
N LEU A 80 -9.49 1.67 9.08
CA LEU A 80 -10.74 2.01 8.38
C LEU A 80 -10.68 1.62 6.88
N PRO A 81 -10.44 0.35 6.54
CA PRO A 81 -10.26 -0.07 5.15
C PRO A 81 -11.51 0.17 4.29
N GLY A 82 -12.70 0.04 4.87
CA GLY A 82 -13.96 0.32 4.16
C GLY A 82 -14.13 1.77 3.73
N VAL A 83 -13.65 2.72 4.55
CA VAL A 83 -13.68 4.16 4.20
C VAL A 83 -12.69 4.44 3.08
N ALA A 84 -11.50 3.84 3.14
CA ALA A 84 -10.50 3.98 2.08
C ALA A 84 -11.07 3.54 0.72
N ILE A 85 -11.67 2.34 0.64
CA ILE A 85 -12.31 1.84 -0.59
C ILE A 85 -13.38 2.80 -1.09
N ALA A 86 -14.27 3.27 -0.20
CA ALA A 86 -15.33 4.19 -0.57
C ALA A 86 -14.78 5.51 -1.14
N THR A 87 -13.73 6.08 -0.54
CA THR A 87 -13.11 7.32 -1.03
C THR A 87 -12.48 7.13 -2.40
N THR A 88 -11.75 6.04 -2.66
CA THR A 88 -11.19 5.77 -3.99
C THR A 88 -12.30 5.57 -5.02
N THR A 89 -13.37 4.84 -4.69
CA THR A 89 -14.51 4.67 -5.59
C THR A 89 -15.18 6.01 -5.92
N ILE A 90 -15.39 6.88 -4.93
CA ILE A 90 -15.97 8.22 -5.14
C ILE A 90 -15.06 9.08 -6.03
N VAL A 91 -13.75 9.10 -5.77
CA VAL A 91 -12.80 9.88 -6.58
C VAL A 91 -12.81 9.42 -8.02
N VAL A 92 -12.82 8.10 -8.25
CA VAL A 92 -12.92 7.53 -9.60
C VAL A 92 -14.26 7.88 -10.24
N ALA A 93 -15.37 7.80 -9.51
CA ALA A 93 -16.68 8.17 -10.02
C ALA A 93 -16.76 9.66 -10.43
N ILE A 94 -16.18 10.57 -9.63
CA ILE A 94 -16.07 11.99 -9.95
C ILE A 94 -15.20 12.21 -11.19
N PHE A 95 -14.12 11.46 -11.36
CA PHE A 95 -13.26 11.57 -12.54
C PHE A 95 -13.95 11.18 -13.85
N PHE A 96 -14.89 10.24 -13.79
CA PHE A 96 -15.62 9.74 -14.96
C PHE A 96 -16.96 10.46 -15.25
N LEU A 97 -17.47 11.26 -14.32
CA LEU A 97 -18.64 12.12 -14.48
C LEU A 97 -18.28 13.45 -15.15
#